data_AF-A0A6J1ZA05-F1
#
_entry.id   AF-A0A6J1ZA05-F1
#
_cell.length_a   1.000
_cell.length_b   1.000
_cell.length_c   1.000
_cell.angle_alpha   90.00
_cell.angle_beta   90.00
_cell.angle_gamma   90.00
#
_symmetry.space_group_name_H-M   'P 1'
#
loop_
_entity.id
_entity.type
_entity.pdbx_description
1 polymer ?
#
loop_
_entity_poly.entity_id
_entity_poly.type
_entity_poly.pdbx_seq_one_letter_code
_entity_poly.pdbx_strand_id
1 'polypeptide(L)'
;MAHRVYGELMRYAHDLKTERKMHLQEGRKAQQYLDMCWKQMDNSKKKFERECREAEKAQQSYERLDNDTNATKADVEKAKQQLNLRTHMADENKNEYAAQLQNFNGEQHKHFYVVIPQIYKQLQEMDERRTIKLSECYRGFADSERKVIPIISKCLEGMILAAKSVDERRDSQMVVDSFKSGFEPPGDFPFEDYSQHIYRTISDGTISASKQESGKMDAKTTVGKAKGKLWLFGKKPKPQSPPLTPTSLFTSSTPNGSQFLTFSIEPVHYCMNEIKTGKPRIPSFRSLKRGWSVKMGPALEDFSHLPPEQRRKKLQQRIDELNRELQKESDQKEALNKMKDVYEKNPQMGDPGSLQPKLAETMNNIDRLRMEIHKNEAWLSEVEGKTGGRGDRRHSSDINHLVTQGRESPEGSYTDDANQEVRGPPQQHGHHNEFDDEFEDDDPLPAIGHCKAIYPFDGHNEGTLAMKEGEVLYIIEEDKGDGWTRARRQNGEEGYVPTSYIDVTLEKNSKAVLHKLSF
;
A
#
# COMPACT_ATOMS: atom_id res chain seq x y z
N MET A 1 -2.10 -9.02 -27.21
CA MET A 1 -2.11 -10.23 -26.35
C MET A 1 -1.75 -9.89 -24.90
N ALA A 2 -0.68 -9.12 -24.67
CA ALA A 2 -0.26 -8.63 -23.34
C ALA A 2 -1.38 -7.99 -22.49
N HIS A 3 -2.20 -7.10 -23.09
CA HIS A 3 -3.29 -6.42 -22.37
C HIS A 3 -4.42 -7.35 -21.89
N ARG A 4 -4.65 -8.48 -22.58
CA ARG A 4 -5.64 -9.49 -22.14
C ARG A 4 -5.12 -10.31 -20.97
N VAL A 5 -3.85 -10.75 -21.07
CA VAL A 5 -3.18 -11.52 -20.00
C VAL A 5 -3.07 -10.69 -18.73
N TYR A 6 -2.71 -9.41 -18.84
CA TYR A 6 -2.67 -8.48 -17.71
C TYR A 6 -4.04 -8.34 -17.03
N GLY A 7 -5.11 -8.08 -17.80
CA GLY A 7 -6.44 -7.91 -17.24
C GLY A 7 -7.01 -9.17 -16.57
N GLU A 8 -6.70 -10.36 -17.12
CA GLU A 8 -7.08 -11.64 -16.50
C GLU A 8 -6.30 -11.91 -15.20
N LEU A 9 -5.02 -11.58 -15.19
CA LEU A 9 -4.14 -11.77 -14.04
C LEU A 9 -4.50 -10.84 -12.87
N MET A 10 -4.82 -9.57 -13.16
CA MET A 10 -5.28 -8.61 -12.16
C MET A 10 -6.59 -9.06 -11.52
N ARG A 11 -7.55 -9.55 -12.32
CA ARG A 11 -8.82 -10.06 -11.82
C ARG A 11 -8.60 -11.29 -10.93
N TYR A 12 -7.76 -12.22 -11.37
CA TYR A 12 -7.42 -13.41 -10.60
C TYR A 12 -6.71 -13.07 -9.27
N ALA A 13 -5.82 -12.08 -9.28
CA ALA A 13 -5.16 -11.60 -8.06
C ALA A 13 -6.17 -10.99 -7.07
N HIS A 14 -7.14 -10.21 -7.56
CA HIS A 14 -8.21 -9.65 -6.74
C HIS A 14 -9.10 -10.74 -6.14
N ASP A 15 -9.48 -11.75 -6.93
CA ASP A 15 -10.26 -12.89 -6.45
C ASP A 15 -9.52 -13.66 -5.34
N LEU A 16 -8.21 -13.89 -5.51
CA LEU A 16 -7.36 -14.53 -4.50
C LEU A 16 -7.21 -13.69 -3.22
N LYS A 17 -7.09 -12.36 -3.33
CA LYS A 17 -7.07 -11.47 -2.15
C LYS A 17 -8.36 -11.61 -1.35
N THR A 18 -9.50 -11.63 -2.05
CA THR A 18 -10.82 -11.78 -1.43
C THR A 18 -10.99 -13.14 -0.77
N GLU A 19 -10.60 -14.22 -1.46
CA GLU A 19 -10.63 -15.58 -0.95
C GLU A 19 -9.72 -15.74 0.30
N ARG A 20 -8.51 -15.17 0.27
CA ARG A 20 -7.61 -15.14 1.42
C ARG A 20 -8.26 -14.44 2.63
N LYS A 21 -8.86 -13.27 2.41
CA LYS A 21 -9.54 -12.51 3.48
C LYS A 21 -10.68 -13.32 4.11
N MET A 22 -11.44 -14.04 3.28
CA MET A 22 -12.49 -14.94 3.75
C MET A 22 -11.96 -16.05 4.66
N HIS A 23 -10.94 -16.81 4.24
CA HIS A 23 -10.39 -17.90 5.06
C HIS A 23 -9.74 -17.41 6.36
N LEU A 24 -9.05 -16.27 6.34
CA LEU A 24 -8.51 -15.66 7.55
C LEU A 24 -9.63 -15.22 8.51
N GLN A 25 -10.73 -14.68 7.97
CA GLN A 25 -11.90 -14.33 8.78
C GLN A 25 -12.57 -15.56 9.41
N GLU A 26 -12.62 -16.69 8.71
CA GLU A 26 -13.09 -17.97 9.27
C GLU A 26 -12.19 -18.42 10.43
N GLY A 27 -10.86 -18.29 10.28
CA GLY A 27 -9.91 -18.55 11.36
C GLY A 27 -10.16 -17.67 12.59
N ARG A 28 -10.37 -16.37 12.38
CA ARG A 28 -10.70 -15.42 13.47
C ARG A 28 -12.00 -15.79 14.17
N LYS A 29 -13.05 -16.14 13.42
CA LYS A 29 -14.34 -16.59 13.99
C LYS A 29 -14.18 -17.87 14.82
N ALA A 30 -13.40 -18.83 14.34
CA ALA A 30 -13.12 -20.07 15.06
C ALA A 30 -12.38 -19.82 16.38
N GLN A 31 -11.42 -18.88 16.40
CA GLN A 31 -10.69 -18.48 17.61
C GLN A 31 -11.62 -17.77 18.60
N GLN A 32 -12.39 -16.78 18.14
CA GLN A 32 -13.33 -16.04 18.98
C GLN A 32 -14.38 -16.96 19.63
N TYR A 33 -14.84 -17.98 18.89
CA TYR A 33 -15.76 -18.98 19.40
C TYR A 33 -15.12 -19.80 20.53
N LEU A 34 -13.89 -20.29 20.35
CA LEU A 34 -13.19 -21.04 21.39
C LEU A 34 -12.93 -20.17 22.63
N ASP A 35 -12.53 -18.91 22.45
CA ASP A 35 -12.33 -17.97 23.54
C ASP A 35 -13.63 -17.68 24.31
N MET A 36 -14.76 -17.62 23.63
CA MET A 36 -16.08 -17.51 24.25
C MET A 36 -16.39 -18.73 25.11
N CYS A 37 -16.20 -19.95 24.59
CA CYS A 37 -16.39 -21.19 25.34
C CYS A 37 -15.46 -21.25 26.57
N TRP A 38 -14.21 -20.83 26.41
CA TRP A 38 -13.25 -20.74 27.53
C TRP A 38 -13.73 -19.77 28.60
N LYS A 39 -14.18 -18.56 28.23
CA LYS A 39 -14.71 -17.57 29.18
C LYS A 39 -15.93 -18.11 29.93
N GLN A 40 -16.82 -18.85 29.27
CA GLN A 40 -17.99 -19.46 29.92
C GLN A 40 -17.58 -20.47 30.98
N MET A 41 -16.63 -21.36 30.66
CA MET A 41 -16.07 -22.34 31.60
C MET A 41 -15.28 -21.69 32.74
N ASP A 42 -14.48 -20.66 32.46
CA ASP A 42 -13.72 -19.93 33.48
C ASP A 42 -14.65 -19.18 34.45
N ASN A 43 -15.73 -18.59 33.94
CA ASN A 43 -16.74 -17.93 34.77
C ASN A 43 -17.49 -18.92 35.67
N SER A 44 -17.88 -20.10 35.16
CA SER A 44 -18.54 -21.12 35.99
C SER A 44 -17.58 -21.67 37.05
N LYS A 45 -16.30 -21.87 36.72
CA LYS A 45 -15.25 -22.23 37.67
C LYS A 45 -15.13 -21.22 38.81
N LYS A 46 -14.99 -19.93 38.49
CA LYS A 46 -14.89 -18.84 39.48
C LYS A 46 -16.13 -18.74 40.37
N LYS A 47 -17.32 -19.03 39.82
CA LYS A 47 -18.56 -19.07 40.58
C LYS A 47 -18.58 -20.25 41.55
N PHE A 48 -18.21 -21.44 41.09
CA PHE A 48 -18.05 -22.61 41.94
C PHE A 48 -17.05 -22.39 43.09
N GLU A 49 -15.86 -21.83 42.80
CA GLU A 49 -14.86 -21.47 43.82
C GLU A 49 -15.37 -20.46 44.85
N ARG A 50 -16.30 -19.58 44.47
CA ARG A 50 -16.94 -18.65 45.40
C ARG A 50 -17.91 -19.37 46.32
N GLU A 51 -18.81 -20.18 45.76
CA GLU A 51 -19.82 -20.89 46.55
C GLU A 51 -19.20 -21.92 47.50
N CYS A 52 -18.10 -22.58 47.12
CA CYS A 52 -17.33 -23.44 48.03
C CYS A 52 -16.84 -22.66 49.26
N ARG A 53 -16.28 -21.47 49.07
CA ARG A 53 -15.82 -20.62 50.18
C ARG A 53 -16.97 -20.18 51.09
N GLU A 54 -18.14 -19.91 50.53
CA GLU A 54 -19.33 -19.56 51.33
C GLU A 54 -19.88 -20.77 52.09
N ALA A 55 -19.83 -21.97 51.52
CA ALA A 55 -20.17 -23.21 52.20
C ALA A 55 -19.20 -23.52 53.36
N GLU A 56 -17.88 -23.35 53.15
CA GLU A 56 -16.86 -23.51 54.19
C GLU A 56 -17.08 -22.53 55.35
N LYS A 57 -17.39 -21.26 55.07
CA LYS A 57 -17.73 -20.27 56.11
C LYS A 57 -18.99 -20.67 56.90
N ALA A 58 -20.03 -21.15 56.21
CA ALA A 58 -21.24 -21.63 56.85
C ALA A 58 -20.98 -22.87 57.72
N GLN A 59 -20.10 -23.77 57.27
CA GLN A 59 -19.67 -24.94 58.01
C GLN A 59 -18.94 -24.53 59.30
N GLN A 60 -17.94 -23.65 59.22
CA GLN A 60 -17.24 -23.14 60.40
C GLN A 60 -18.18 -22.43 61.38
N SER A 61 -19.18 -21.70 60.87
CA SER A 61 -20.17 -21.03 61.72
C SER A 61 -21.07 -22.02 62.44
N TYR A 62 -21.52 -23.08 61.76
CA TYR A 62 -22.29 -24.16 62.36
C TYR A 62 -21.48 -24.88 63.43
N GLU A 63 -20.25 -25.32 63.10
CA GLU A 63 -19.36 -26.01 64.04
C GLU A 63 -19.04 -25.17 65.28
N ARG A 64 -18.87 -23.85 65.12
CA ARG A 64 -18.65 -22.96 66.27
C ARG A 64 -19.87 -22.89 67.19
N LEU A 65 -21.07 -22.77 66.64
CA LEU A 65 -22.31 -22.68 67.43
C LEU A 65 -22.70 -24.03 68.05
N ASP A 66 -22.51 -25.13 67.34
CA ASP A 66 -22.83 -26.49 67.82
C ASP A 66 -21.94 -26.91 69.01
N ASN A 67 -20.71 -26.40 69.06
CA ASN A 67 -19.78 -26.60 70.17
C ASN A 67 -19.90 -25.58 71.30
N ASP A 68 -20.67 -24.50 71.14
CA ASP A 68 -20.84 -23.48 72.18
C ASP A 68 -21.93 -23.90 73.17
N THR A 69 -21.51 -24.17 74.40
CA THR A 69 -22.41 -24.59 75.49
C THR A 69 -23.46 -23.52 75.85
N ASN A 70 -23.23 -22.26 75.45
CA ASN A 70 -24.15 -21.15 75.71
C ASN A 70 -25.09 -20.86 74.53
N ALA A 71 -24.92 -21.51 73.37
CA ALA A 71 -25.76 -21.28 72.21
C ALA A 71 -27.16 -21.89 72.38
N THR A 72 -28.19 -21.23 71.82
CA THR A 72 -29.54 -21.77 71.86
C THR A 72 -29.73 -22.84 70.77
N LYS A 73 -30.60 -23.82 71.03
CA LYS A 73 -30.96 -24.85 70.03
C LYS A 73 -31.51 -24.25 68.73
N ALA A 74 -32.18 -23.09 68.82
CA ALA A 74 -32.71 -22.40 67.66
C ALA A 74 -31.58 -21.80 66.79
N ASP A 75 -30.54 -21.26 67.41
CA ASP A 75 -29.39 -20.68 66.69
C ASP A 75 -28.57 -21.76 65.99
N VAL A 76 -28.35 -22.90 66.65
CA VAL A 76 -27.67 -24.07 66.06
C VAL A 76 -28.45 -24.60 64.86
N GLU A 77 -29.77 -24.79 64.99
CA GLU A 77 -30.61 -25.28 63.90
C GLU A 77 -30.65 -24.31 62.72
N LYS A 78 -30.68 -22.99 62.99
CA LYS A 78 -30.59 -21.96 61.94
C LYS A 78 -29.25 -22.02 61.21
N ALA A 79 -28.13 -22.18 61.93
CA ALA A 79 -26.82 -22.33 61.32
C ALA A 79 -26.71 -23.61 60.47
N LYS A 80 -27.33 -24.71 60.94
CA LYS A 80 -27.42 -25.97 60.19
C LYS A 80 -28.22 -25.85 58.90
N GLN A 81 -29.36 -25.17 58.93
CA GLN A 81 -30.15 -24.88 57.73
C GLN A 81 -29.36 -24.04 56.72
N GLN A 82 -28.62 -23.03 57.21
CA GLN A 82 -27.77 -22.19 56.37
C GLN A 82 -26.61 -22.99 55.75
N LEU A 83 -25.99 -23.91 56.49
CA LEU A 83 -24.98 -24.83 55.97
C LEU A 83 -25.56 -25.71 54.86
N ASN A 84 -26.68 -26.38 55.10
CA ASN A 84 -27.32 -27.25 54.10
C ASN A 84 -27.65 -26.49 52.81
N LEU A 85 -28.17 -25.27 52.92
CA LEU A 85 -28.43 -24.41 51.76
C LEU A 85 -27.14 -24.09 50.98
N ARG A 86 -26.06 -23.69 51.67
CA ARG A 86 -24.79 -23.34 51.01
C ARG A 86 -24.12 -24.56 50.38
N THR A 87 -24.17 -25.71 51.03
CA THR A 87 -23.66 -26.97 50.46
C THR A 87 -24.40 -27.34 49.18
N HIS A 88 -25.74 -27.28 49.18
CA HIS A 88 -26.54 -27.52 47.98
C HIS A 88 -26.17 -26.56 46.84
N MET A 89 -26.06 -25.27 47.14
CA MET A 89 -25.65 -24.27 46.14
C MET A 89 -24.25 -24.55 45.58
N ALA A 90 -23.29 -24.96 46.41
CA ALA A 90 -21.95 -25.34 45.95
C ALA A 90 -22.00 -26.57 45.02
N ASP A 91 -22.81 -27.58 45.35
CA ASP A 91 -23.00 -28.77 44.51
C ASP A 91 -23.67 -28.46 43.16
N GLU A 92 -24.67 -27.58 43.13
CA GLU A 92 -25.26 -27.13 41.86
C GLU A 92 -24.24 -26.43 40.97
N ASN A 93 -23.42 -25.53 41.54
CA ASN A 93 -22.39 -24.83 40.77
C ASN A 93 -21.21 -25.75 40.38
N LYS A 94 -20.95 -26.81 41.13
CA LYS A 94 -20.02 -27.87 40.75
C LYS A 94 -20.48 -28.59 39.49
N ASN A 95 -21.76 -28.96 39.44
CA ASN A 95 -22.36 -29.63 38.29
C ASN A 95 -22.36 -28.73 37.05
N GLU A 96 -22.67 -27.44 37.20
CA GLU A 96 -22.58 -26.44 36.13
C GLU A 96 -21.13 -26.31 35.61
N TYR A 97 -20.16 -26.19 36.52
CA TYR A 97 -18.75 -26.14 36.13
C TYR A 97 -18.31 -27.41 35.39
N ALA A 98 -18.69 -28.59 35.88
CA ALA A 98 -18.36 -29.86 35.24
C ALA A 98 -18.94 -29.95 33.81
N ALA A 99 -20.19 -29.51 33.62
CA ALA A 99 -20.82 -29.47 32.30
C ALA A 99 -20.11 -28.49 31.35
N GLN A 100 -19.78 -27.28 31.81
CA GLN A 100 -19.06 -26.31 31.00
C GLN A 100 -17.63 -26.77 30.66
N LEU A 101 -16.97 -27.47 31.59
CA LEU A 101 -15.65 -28.05 31.36
C LEU A 101 -15.68 -29.15 30.29
N GLN A 102 -16.67 -30.04 30.34
CA GLN A 102 -16.85 -31.07 29.32
C GLN A 102 -17.12 -30.46 27.95
N ASN A 103 -17.99 -29.44 27.87
CA ASN A 103 -18.28 -28.71 26.64
C ASN A 103 -17.02 -28.05 26.07
N PHE A 104 -16.28 -27.29 26.90
CA PHE A 104 -15.05 -26.63 26.47
C PHE A 104 -14.00 -27.62 25.95
N ASN A 105 -13.80 -28.75 26.63
CA ASN A 105 -12.84 -29.77 26.17
C ASN A 105 -13.25 -30.37 24.81
N GLY A 106 -14.56 -30.59 24.59
CA GLY A 106 -15.09 -31.04 23.31
C GLY A 106 -14.84 -30.03 22.19
N GLU A 107 -15.19 -28.76 22.41
CA GLU A 107 -14.98 -27.70 21.42
C GLU A 107 -13.50 -27.38 21.20
N GLN A 108 -12.66 -27.48 22.23
CA GLN A 108 -11.20 -27.36 22.10
C GLN A 108 -10.65 -28.47 21.19
N HIS A 109 -11.05 -29.72 21.42
CA HIS A 109 -10.62 -30.84 20.58
C HIS A 109 -11.04 -30.62 19.13
N LYS A 110 -12.31 -30.29 18.89
CA LYS A 110 -12.83 -29.98 17.56
C LYS A 110 -12.10 -28.81 16.90
N HIS A 111 -11.79 -27.75 17.65
CA HIS A 111 -11.05 -26.59 17.15
C HIS A 111 -9.68 -27.01 16.57
N PHE A 112 -8.89 -27.74 17.35
CA PHE A 112 -7.51 -28.08 16.95
C PHE A 112 -7.39 -29.27 15.99
N TYR A 113 -8.31 -30.24 16.05
CA TYR A 113 -8.22 -31.46 15.24
C TYR A 113 -9.12 -31.47 14.00
N VAL A 114 -10.06 -30.53 13.91
CA VAL A 114 -11.01 -30.46 12.77
C VAL A 114 -11.00 -29.08 12.14
N VAL A 115 -11.34 -28.04 12.90
CA VAL A 115 -11.63 -26.70 12.34
C VAL A 115 -10.37 -26.02 11.80
N ILE A 116 -9.31 -25.89 12.63
CA ILE A 116 -8.06 -25.23 12.21
C ILE A 116 -7.37 -25.97 11.05
N PRO A 117 -7.22 -27.32 11.09
CA PRO A 117 -6.67 -28.05 9.95
C PRO A 117 -7.44 -27.82 8.65
N GLN A 118 -8.77 -27.75 8.70
CA GLN A 118 -9.60 -27.51 7.52
C GLN A 118 -9.38 -26.11 6.93
N ILE A 119 -9.28 -25.08 7.77
CA ILE A 119 -9.01 -23.70 7.33
C ILE A 119 -7.60 -23.60 6.71
N TYR A 120 -6.61 -24.25 7.33
CA TYR A 120 -5.25 -24.28 6.78
C TYR A 120 -5.16 -25.06 5.47
N LYS A 121 -5.93 -26.14 5.34
CA LYS A 121 -6.03 -26.87 4.07
C LYS A 121 -6.58 -25.97 2.96
N GLN A 122 -7.63 -25.20 3.22
CA GLN A 122 -8.19 -24.25 2.24
C GLN A 122 -7.19 -23.15 1.84
N LEU A 123 -6.49 -22.58 2.82
CA LEU A 123 -5.41 -21.62 2.57
C LEU A 123 -4.27 -22.23 1.74
N GLN A 124 -3.90 -23.48 2.02
CA GLN A 124 -2.89 -24.20 1.26
C GLN A 124 -3.34 -24.43 -0.19
N GLU A 125 -4.56 -24.93 -0.40
CA GLU A 125 -5.12 -25.16 -1.75
C GLU A 125 -5.22 -23.85 -2.56
N MET A 126 -5.54 -22.74 -1.90
CA MET A 126 -5.53 -21.40 -2.51
C MET A 126 -4.12 -20.98 -2.94
N ASP A 127 -3.11 -21.14 -2.08
CA ASP A 127 -1.73 -20.77 -2.41
C ASP A 127 -1.10 -21.68 -3.47
N GLU A 128 -1.45 -22.96 -3.47
CA GLU A 128 -1.06 -23.91 -4.52
C GLU A 128 -1.64 -23.48 -5.88
N ARG A 129 -2.93 -23.09 -5.94
CA ARG A 129 -3.56 -22.54 -7.15
C ARG A 129 -2.86 -21.27 -7.63
N ARG A 130 -2.55 -20.34 -6.71
CA ARG A 130 -1.78 -19.12 -7.02
C ARG A 130 -0.44 -19.47 -7.66
N THR A 131 0.28 -20.41 -7.07
CA THR A 131 1.61 -20.84 -7.54
C THR A 131 1.54 -21.48 -8.91
N ILE A 132 0.56 -22.36 -9.16
CA ILE A 132 0.33 -22.97 -10.47
C ILE A 132 0.03 -21.88 -11.51
N LYS A 133 -0.85 -20.93 -11.19
CA LYS A 133 -1.21 -19.84 -12.12
C LYS A 133 -0.02 -18.99 -12.50
N LEU A 134 0.84 -18.67 -11.53
CA LEU A 134 2.08 -17.92 -11.77
C LEU A 134 3.02 -18.67 -12.73
N SER A 135 3.18 -19.99 -12.53
CA SER A 135 3.95 -20.85 -13.44
C SER A 135 3.38 -20.83 -14.86
N GLU A 136 2.06 -20.93 -15.02
CA GLU A 136 1.40 -20.81 -16.33
C GLU A 136 1.69 -19.47 -16.99
N CYS A 137 1.67 -18.38 -16.22
CA CYS A 137 1.96 -17.05 -16.74
C CYS A 137 3.41 -16.90 -17.22
N TYR A 138 4.40 -17.41 -16.48
CA TYR A 138 5.79 -17.39 -16.94
C TYR A 138 5.98 -18.20 -18.23
N ARG A 139 5.36 -19.38 -18.30
CA ARG A 139 5.38 -20.19 -19.52
C ARG A 139 4.73 -19.44 -20.68
N GLY A 140 3.55 -18.87 -20.47
CA GLY A 140 2.82 -18.11 -21.49
C GLY A 140 3.58 -16.88 -21.99
N PHE A 141 4.34 -16.21 -21.11
CA PHE A 141 5.24 -15.11 -21.49
C PHE A 141 6.35 -15.60 -22.41
N ALA A 142 7.09 -16.64 -22.01
CA ALA A 142 8.17 -17.22 -22.82
C ALA A 142 7.68 -17.73 -24.19
N ASP A 143 6.51 -18.38 -24.22
CA ASP A 143 5.90 -18.85 -25.47
C ASP A 143 5.46 -17.69 -26.38
N SER A 144 5.07 -16.55 -25.81
CA SER A 144 4.69 -15.36 -26.59
C SER A 144 5.91 -14.75 -27.28
N GLU A 145 7.04 -14.63 -26.56
CA GLU A 145 8.32 -14.19 -27.14
C GLU A 145 8.82 -15.16 -28.21
N ARG A 146 8.71 -16.47 -27.96
CA ARG A 146 9.12 -17.49 -28.94
C ARG A 146 8.35 -17.41 -30.26
N LYS A 147 7.09 -16.95 -30.25
CA LYS A 147 6.26 -16.82 -31.46
C LYS A 147 6.73 -15.73 -32.41
N VAL A 148 7.41 -14.68 -31.93
CA VAL A 148 7.90 -13.60 -32.80
C VAL A 148 9.24 -13.93 -33.46
N ILE A 149 10.02 -14.87 -32.89
CA ILE A 149 11.34 -15.26 -33.40
C ILE A 149 11.30 -15.61 -34.90
N PRO A 150 10.38 -16.47 -35.41
CA PRO A 150 10.36 -16.80 -36.84
C PRO A 150 10.08 -15.59 -37.75
N ILE A 151 9.29 -14.63 -37.28
CA ILE A 151 8.99 -13.40 -38.02
C ILE A 151 10.23 -12.52 -38.10
N ILE A 152 10.91 -12.34 -36.97
CA ILE A 152 12.19 -11.60 -36.90
C ILE A 152 13.21 -12.26 -37.82
N SER A 153 13.37 -13.58 -37.75
CA SER A 153 14.25 -14.34 -38.65
C SER A 153 13.92 -14.09 -40.12
N LYS A 154 12.63 -14.17 -40.50
CA LYS A 154 12.17 -13.91 -41.87
C LYS A 154 12.46 -12.47 -42.32
N CYS A 155 12.26 -11.48 -41.46
CA CYS A 155 12.58 -10.07 -41.75
C CYS A 155 14.08 -9.90 -42.03
N LEU A 156 14.93 -10.47 -41.18
CA LEU A 156 16.39 -10.42 -41.32
C LEU A 156 16.86 -11.11 -42.61
N GLU A 157 16.30 -12.29 -42.91
CA GLU A 157 16.56 -12.99 -44.18
C GLU A 157 16.15 -12.14 -45.39
N GLY A 158 15.00 -11.48 -45.33
CA GLY A 158 14.54 -10.57 -46.37
C GLY A 158 15.50 -9.39 -46.61
N MET A 159 16.04 -8.80 -45.53
CA MET A 159 17.06 -7.74 -45.64
C MET A 159 18.34 -8.24 -46.31
N ILE A 160 18.80 -9.44 -45.94
CA ILE A 160 19.98 -10.07 -46.55
C ILE A 160 19.75 -10.35 -48.04
N LEU A 161 18.58 -10.86 -48.41
CA LEU A 161 18.23 -11.12 -49.81
C LEU A 161 18.14 -9.83 -50.63
N ALA A 162 17.55 -8.78 -50.08
CA ALA A 162 17.50 -7.47 -50.74
C ALA A 162 18.92 -6.91 -50.98
N ALA A 163 19.81 -7.00 -49.99
CA ALA A 163 21.21 -6.60 -50.15
C ALA A 163 21.94 -7.41 -51.23
N LYS A 164 21.70 -8.73 -51.30
CA LYS A 164 22.26 -9.61 -52.33
C LYS A 164 21.71 -9.35 -53.73
N SER A 165 20.53 -8.72 -53.84
CA SER A 165 19.90 -8.43 -55.13
C SER A 165 20.45 -7.18 -55.83
N VAL A 166 21.30 -6.40 -55.15
CA VAL A 166 21.99 -5.24 -55.74
C VAL A 166 22.95 -5.72 -56.83
N ASP A 167 22.84 -5.12 -58.01
CA ASP A 167 23.60 -5.50 -59.21
C ASP A 167 24.17 -4.24 -59.85
N GLU A 168 25.45 -3.97 -59.57
CA GLU A 168 26.11 -2.74 -59.99
C GLU A 168 26.23 -2.61 -61.51
N ARG A 169 26.26 -3.73 -62.23
CA ARG A 169 26.36 -3.76 -63.69
C ARG A 169 25.02 -3.43 -64.32
N ARG A 170 23.94 -4.04 -63.84
CA ARG A 170 22.58 -3.73 -64.29
C ARG A 170 22.25 -2.26 -64.02
N ASP A 171 22.57 -1.76 -62.83
CA ASP A 171 22.32 -0.37 -62.45
C ASP A 171 23.10 0.60 -63.35
N SER A 172 24.38 0.33 -63.60
CA SER A 172 25.20 1.16 -64.52
C SER A 172 24.65 1.13 -65.95
N GLN A 173 24.17 -0.02 -66.42
CA GLN A 173 23.58 -0.14 -67.75
C GLN A 173 22.28 0.66 -67.87
N MET A 174 21.41 0.64 -66.85
CA MET A 174 20.21 1.48 -66.83
C MET A 174 20.55 2.98 -66.93
N VAL A 175 21.64 3.43 -66.31
CA VAL A 175 22.13 4.81 -66.46
C VAL A 175 22.54 5.08 -67.90
N VAL A 176 23.37 4.23 -68.50
CA VAL A 176 23.78 4.40 -69.91
C VAL A 176 22.56 4.43 -70.83
N ASP A 177 21.60 3.51 -70.65
CA ASP A 177 20.39 3.48 -71.48
C ASP A 177 19.48 4.69 -71.28
N SER A 178 19.46 5.27 -70.08
CA SER A 178 18.68 6.47 -69.78
C SER A 178 19.31 7.76 -70.34
N PHE A 179 20.64 7.81 -70.47
CA PHE A 179 21.38 9.02 -70.82
C PHE A 179 22.15 8.95 -72.14
N LYS A 180 22.20 7.78 -72.81
CA LYS A 180 22.82 7.67 -74.13
C LYS A 180 22.11 8.64 -75.08
N SER A 181 22.88 9.56 -75.64
CA SER A 181 22.33 10.65 -76.44
C SER A 181 21.97 10.24 -77.86
N GLY A 182 22.42 9.05 -78.29
CA GLY A 182 22.34 8.61 -79.69
C GLY A 182 23.23 9.39 -80.64
N PHE A 183 24.01 10.38 -80.13
CA PHE A 183 24.96 11.10 -80.94
C PHE A 183 26.19 10.23 -81.19
N GLU A 184 26.54 10.08 -82.46
CA GLU A 184 27.86 9.58 -82.83
C GLU A 184 28.90 10.67 -82.58
N PRO A 185 30.11 10.31 -82.10
CA PRO A 185 31.22 11.25 -82.03
C PRO A 185 31.46 11.89 -83.42
N PRO A 186 31.65 13.21 -83.51
CA PRO A 186 31.93 13.85 -84.79
C PRO A 186 33.22 13.28 -85.38
N GLY A 187 33.16 12.89 -86.65
CA GLY A 187 34.32 12.44 -87.41
C GLY A 187 35.27 13.60 -87.74
N ASP A 188 36.44 13.26 -88.28
CA ASP A 188 37.43 14.25 -88.69
C ASP A 188 36.86 15.17 -89.77
N PHE A 189 37.17 16.46 -89.66
CA PHE A 189 36.75 17.43 -90.66
C PHE A 189 37.47 17.15 -91.99
N PRO A 190 36.74 17.05 -93.12
CA PRO A 190 37.37 16.88 -94.42
C PRO A 190 38.15 18.14 -94.80
N PHE A 191 39.19 17.96 -95.61
CA PHE A 191 39.97 19.08 -96.15
C PHE A 191 39.19 19.87 -97.20
N GLU A 192 39.00 21.16 -96.91
CA GLU A 192 38.50 22.26 -97.75
C GLU A 192 39.35 22.56 -99.02
N ASP A 193 39.31 21.78 -100.11
CA ASP A 193 40.10 22.14 -101.32
C ASP A 193 39.40 23.22 -102.18
N TYR A 194 39.81 24.47 -101.99
CA TYR A 194 39.31 25.64 -102.72
C TYR A 194 39.89 25.82 -104.13
N SER A 195 40.80 24.95 -104.57
CA SER A 195 41.42 25.06 -105.91
C SER A 195 40.52 24.56 -107.06
N GLN A 196 39.38 23.92 -106.76
CA GLN A 196 38.37 23.48 -107.73
C GLN A 196 37.09 24.33 -107.60
N HIS A 197 36.74 25.10 -108.63
CA HIS A 197 35.57 25.98 -108.66
C HIS A 197 34.24 25.22 -108.79
N ILE A 198 33.61 24.77 -107.70
CA ILE A 198 32.19 24.35 -107.69
C ILE A 198 31.46 24.82 -106.41
N TYR A 199 30.22 25.25 -106.59
CA TYR A 199 29.22 25.77 -105.67
C TYR A 199 29.35 25.41 -104.18
N ARG A 200 29.35 26.46 -103.35
CA ARG A 200 29.17 26.44 -101.89
C ARG A 200 27.90 25.65 -101.52
N THR A 201 28.05 24.40 -101.09
CA THR A 201 27.03 23.71 -100.30
C THR A 201 27.15 24.17 -98.85
N ILE A 202 26.00 24.46 -98.24
CA ILE A 202 25.87 24.99 -96.89
C ILE A 202 26.46 23.98 -95.90
N SER A 203 27.46 24.39 -95.15
CA SER A 203 27.95 23.67 -93.98
C SER A 203 26.82 23.61 -92.94
N ASP A 204 26.16 22.47 -92.80
CA ASP A 204 25.33 22.15 -91.63
C ASP A 204 26.25 21.93 -90.41
N GLY A 205 26.88 23.01 -89.96
CA GLY A 205 27.67 23.05 -88.74
C GLY A 205 26.76 23.06 -87.52
N THR A 206 26.20 21.91 -87.16
CA THR A 206 25.67 21.69 -85.82
C THR A 206 25.96 20.26 -85.38
N ILE A 207 26.55 20.08 -84.20
CA ILE A 207 27.03 18.80 -83.61
C ILE A 207 25.86 17.87 -83.21
N SER A 208 24.67 18.00 -83.83
CA SER A 208 23.48 17.27 -83.41
C SER A 208 22.42 17.24 -84.52
N ALA A 209 22.50 16.29 -85.44
CA ALA A 209 21.35 15.84 -86.24
C ALA A 209 21.63 14.50 -86.93
N SER A 210 21.24 13.39 -86.30
CA SER A 210 21.04 12.11 -87.00
C SER A 210 19.68 12.15 -87.74
N LYS A 211 19.69 11.96 -89.06
CA LYS A 211 18.49 11.67 -89.86
C LYS A 211 17.96 10.27 -89.50
N GLN A 212 16.71 10.16 -89.07
CA GLN A 212 15.97 8.89 -89.16
C GLN A 212 14.56 9.14 -89.69
N GLU A 213 14.18 8.24 -90.60
CA GLU A 213 13.06 8.28 -91.54
C GLU A 213 11.75 7.78 -90.92
N SER A 214 10.65 8.05 -91.62
CA SER A 214 9.24 8.11 -91.23
C SER A 214 8.52 6.88 -90.66
N GLY A 215 7.56 7.12 -89.74
CA GLY A 215 6.39 6.27 -89.44
C GLY A 215 5.41 6.86 -88.41
N LYS A 216 4.24 7.35 -88.87
CA LYS A 216 3.01 7.91 -88.20
C LYS A 216 2.70 7.40 -86.76
N MET A 217 2.04 8.10 -85.80
CA MET A 217 0.87 9.00 -85.83
C MET A 217 0.63 9.77 -84.49
N ASP A 218 0.07 10.99 -84.61
CA ASP A 218 -0.85 11.79 -83.77
C ASP A 218 -0.57 12.36 -82.35
N ALA A 219 -0.50 13.71 -82.34
CA ALA A 219 -1.30 14.72 -81.62
C ALA A 219 -1.04 15.19 -80.15
N LYS A 220 -0.74 16.51 -80.08
CA LYS A 220 -0.94 17.54 -79.02
C LYS A 220 -0.11 17.41 -77.73
N THR A 221 0.76 18.37 -77.39
CA THR A 221 0.40 19.73 -76.95
C THR A 221 1.61 20.67 -76.93
N THR A 222 1.36 21.94 -77.22
CA THR A 222 2.26 23.11 -77.22
C THR A 222 2.95 23.41 -75.87
N VAL A 223 4.18 23.92 -75.89
CA VAL A 223 4.60 25.26 -75.37
C VAL A 223 6.13 25.45 -75.50
N GLY A 224 6.53 26.59 -76.06
CA GLY A 224 7.62 27.42 -75.52
C GLY A 224 9.07 27.13 -75.93
N LYS A 225 9.59 27.93 -76.87
CA LYS A 225 11.02 28.06 -77.19
C LYS A 225 11.83 28.61 -76.00
N ALA A 226 13.03 28.05 -75.79
CA ALA A 226 14.19 28.81 -75.32
C ALA A 226 15.48 28.20 -75.90
N LYS A 227 16.18 28.98 -76.74
CA LYS A 227 17.57 28.73 -77.11
C LYS A 227 18.43 28.90 -75.86
N GLY A 228 19.27 27.92 -75.53
CA GLY A 228 20.24 28.07 -74.44
C GLY A 228 21.09 26.83 -74.19
N LYS A 229 22.31 26.86 -74.72
CA LYS A 229 23.54 26.21 -74.22
C LYS A 229 23.43 24.72 -73.86
N LEU A 230 23.93 23.91 -74.80
CA LEU A 230 24.33 22.52 -74.61
C LEU A 230 25.37 22.43 -73.48
N TRP A 231 24.94 21.96 -72.31
CA TRP A 231 25.82 21.42 -71.28
C TRP A 231 25.56 19.92 -71.18
N LEU A 232 26.62 19.11 -71.20
CA LEU A 232 26.57 17.64 -71.22
C LEU A 232 26.06 17.00 -69.92
N PHE A 233 25.71 17.79 -68.90
CA PHE A 233 25.12 17.29 -67.67
C PHE A 233 23.95 18.19 -67.25
N GLY A 234 22.73 17.76 -67.55
CA GLY A 234 21.49 18.47 -67.27
C GLY A 234 20.44 17.60 -66.59
N LYS A 235 20.30 17.81 -65.27
CA LYS A 235 19.19 17.47 -64.35
C LYS A 235 19.07 16.02 -63.87
N LYS A 236 19.27 15.86 -62.55
CA LYS A 236 18.96 14.66 -61.76
C LYS A 236 17.48 14.25 -61.95
N PRO A 237 17.16 12.96 -62.13
CA PRO A 237 15.81 12.46 -61.90
C PRO A 237 15.51 12.54 -60.40
N LYS A 238 14.34 13.07 -60.03
CA LYS A 238 13.80 12.90 -58.66
C LYS A 238 13.47 11.42 -58.46
N PRO A 239 13.98 10.73 -57.43
CA PRO A 239 13.43 9.44 -57.05
C PRO A 239 12.00 9.68 -56.53
N GLN A 240 11.02 8.98 -57.12
CA GLN A 240 9.69 8.84 -56.52
C GLN A 240 9.83 7.99 -55.26
N SER A 241 9.81 8.63 -54.10
CA SER A 241 9.60 7.97 -52.81
C SER A 241 8.14 7.47 -52.72
N PRO A 242 7.86 6.28 -52.16
CA PRO A 242 6.51 5.91 -51.78
C PRO A 242 6.01 6.80 -50.63
N PRO A 243 4.70 6.99 -50.46
CA PRO A 243 4.16 7.95 -49.50
C PRO A 243 4.36 7.46 -48.07
N LEU A 244 4.92 8.33 -47.21
CA LEU A 244 4.84 8.22 -45.76
C LEU A 244 4.09 9.41 -45.20
N THR A 245 3.10 9.13 -44.35
CA THR A 245 2.68 9.98 -43.22
C THR A 245 2.15 9.07 -42.09
N PRO A 246 2.17 9.49 -40.80
CA PRO A 246 3.06 10.47 -40.16
C PRO A 246 3.66 10.02 -38.81
N THR A 247 4.72 10.72 -38.41
CA THR A 247 5.20 11.01 -37.04
C THR A 247 5.73 9.88 -36.14
N SER A 248 7.05 9.84 -35.96
CA SER A 248 7.66 10.00 -34.64
C SER A 248 9.11 10.47 -34.79
N LEU A 249 9.46 11.50 -34.03
CA LEU A 249 10.79 12.09 -33.94
C LEU A 249 11.75 11.11 -33.25
N PHE A 250 12.85 10.75 -33.91
CA PHE A 250 14.06 10.32 -33.23
C PHE A 250 15.29 10.81 -33.98
N THR A 251 15.96 11.78 -33.40
CA THR A 251 17.37 12.09 -33.67
C THR A 251 18.22 11.07 -32.91
N SER A 252 19.06 10.29 -33.60
CA SER A 252 20.27 9.76 -32.97
C SER A 252 21.39 9.55 -33.99
N SER A 253 22.48 10.28 -33.77
CA SER A 253 23.83 9.86 -34.10
C SER A 253 24.34 9.01 -32.93
N THR A 254 24.73 7.76 -33.19
CA THR A 254 25.37 6.86 -32.21
C THR A 254 26.84 7.27 -32.00
N PRO A 255 27.52 6.78 -30.93
CA PRO A 255 28.07 5.43 -31.00
C PRO A 255 28.02 4.61 -29.70
N ASN A 256 27.95 3.30 -29.91
CA ASN A 256 28.36 2.19 -29.04
C ASN A 256 27.56 1.89 -27.75
N GLY A 257 26.98 0.68 -27.75
CA GLY A 257 26.44 0.00 -26.58
C GLY A 257 25.24 -0.86 -26.97
N SER A 258 25.44 -2.17 -27.02
CA SER A 258 24.42 -3.18 -27.34
C SER A 258 23.12 -2.93 -26.58
N GLN A 259 22.06 -2.54 -27.27
CA GLN A 259 20.70 -2.52 -26.73
C GLN A 259 19.78 -3.18 -27.74
N PHE A 260 19.33 -4.39 -27.39
CA PHE A 260 18.20 -5.03 -28.04
C PHE A 260 16.99 -4.11 -27.96
N LEU A 261 16.24 -4.01 -29.07
CA LEU A 261 14.99 -3.27 -29.16
C LEU A 261 13.99 -3.80 -28.11
N THR A 262 13.86 -3.12 -26.99
CA THR A 262 12.81 -3.37 -26.00
C THR A 262 11.49 -2.86 -26.55
N PHE A 263 10.67 -3.78 -27.07
CA PHE A 263 9.22 -3.56 -27.15
C PHE A 263 8.71 -3.24 -25.74
N SER A 264 7.72 -2.34 -25.63
CA SER A 264 7.17 -1.90 -24.34
C SER A 264 6.58 -3.10 -23.56
N ILE A 265 7.40 -3.63 -22.65
CA ILE A 265 7.17 -4.79 -21.76
C ILE A 265 6.66 -4.33 -20.37
N GLU A 266 6.63 -3.02 -20.11
CA GLU A 266 6.38 -2.42 -18.79
C GLU A 266 5.11 -2.91 -18.07
N PRO A 267 3.92 -3.00 -18.71
CA PRO A 267 2.69 -3.31 -17.98
C PRO A 267 2.69 -4.73 -17.41
N VAL A 268 3.27 -5.70 -18.14
CA VAL A 268 3.27 -7.11 -17.75
C VAL A 268 4.39 -7.39 -16.76
N HIS A 269 5.53 -6.72 -16.90
CA HIS A 269 6.65 -6.86 -15.98
C HIS A 269 6.32 -6.32 -14.58
N TYR A 270 5.57 -5.22 -14.49
CA TYR A 270 5.07 -4.68 -13.22
C TYR A 270 4.18 -5.69 -12.48
N CYS A 271 3.18 -6.27 -13.17
CA CYS A 271 2.31 -7.29 -12.58
C CYS A 271 3.07 -8.57 -12.17
N MET A 272 4.02 -9.02 -13.00
CA MET A 272 4.87 -10.15 -12.65
C MET A 272 5.75 -9.86 -11.42
N ASN A 273 6.17 -8.62 -11.21
CA ASN A 273 6.89 -8.22 -10.02
C ASN A 273 6.00 -8.18 -8.77
N GLU A 274 4.77 -7.68 -8.86
CA GLU A 274 3.79 -7.76 -7.76
C GLU A 274 3.51 -9.20 -7.33
N ILE A 275 3.48 -10.14 -8.29
CA ILE A 275 3.24 -11.55 -7.95
C ILE A 275 4.52 -12.21 -7.40
N LYS A 276 5.72 -11.80 -7.83
CA LYS A 276 7.01 -12.29 -7.30
C LYS A 276 7.28 -11.82 -5.87
N THR A 277 6.81 -10.63 -5.48
CA THR A 277 7.13 -10.05 -4.16
C THR A 277 6.28 -10.61 -3.02
N GLY A 278 5.26 -11.42 -3.30
CA GLY A 278 4.54 -12.20 -2.29
C GLY A 278 5.38 -13.35 -1.74
N LYS A 279 6.31 -13.05 -0.81
CA LYS A 279 6.97 -14.05 0.01
C LYS A 279 5.89 -14.80 0.82
N PRO A 280 5.72 -16.13 0.67
CA PRO A 280 4.83 -16.89 1.53
C PRO A 280 5.59 -17.14 2.84
N ARG A 281 5.66 -16.12 3.69
CA ARG A 281 6.14 -16.30 5.05
C ARG A 281 4.92 -16.48 5.93
N ILE A 282 4.39 -17.69 5.96
CA ILE A 282 3.51 -18.12 7.06
C ILE A 282 4.42 -18.14 8.30
N PRO A 283 4.29 -17.21 9.27
CA PRO A 283 5.02 -17.33 10.50
C PRO A 283 4.49 -18.58 11.21
N SER A 284 5.39 -19.50 11.54
CA SER A 284 5.09 -20.65 12.36
C SER A 284 4.41 -20.21 13.66
N PHE A 285 3.21 -20.73 13.95
CA PHE A 285 2.53 -20.66 15.25
C PHE A 285 3.29 -21.46 16.34
N ARG A 286 4.57 -21.18 16.55
CA ARG A 286 5.36 -21.71 17.66
C ARG A 286 5.64 -20.60 18.67
N SER A 287 4.62 -20.24 19.44
CA SER A 287 4.81 -19.62 20.76
C SER A 287 3.54 -19.70 21.60
N LEU A 288 3.03 -20.91 21.82
CA LEU A 288 2.27 -21.19 23.05
C LEU A 288 3.20 -21.91 24.03
N LYS A 289 3.95 -21.13 24.82
CA LYS A 289 4.43 -21.53 26.13
C LYS A 289 4.94 -20.33 26.94
N ARG A 290 4.12 -19.99 27.94
CA ARG A 290 4.43 -19.37 29.25
C ARG A 290 5.30 -18.11 29.26
N GLY A 291 4.69 -17.00 29.65
CA GLY A 291 5.38 -15.83 30.15
C GLY A 291 4.65 -14.56 29.76
N TRP A 292 3.89 -14.01 30.69
CA TRP A 292 3.39 -12.65 30.65
C TRP A 292 4.61 -11.72 30.60
N SER A 293 4.94 -11.16 29.43
CA SER A 293 5.90 -10.06 29.34
C SER A 293 5.68 -9.29 28.04
N VAL A 294 5.39 -8.01 28.22
CA VAL A 294 5.14 -6.99 27.22
C VAL A 294 6.17 -7.04 26.10
N LYS A 295 5.72 -7.26 24.85
CA LYS A 295 6.53 -7.02 23.66
C LYS A 295 5.62 -6.54 22.53
N MET A 296 5.34 -5.25 22.54
CA MET A 296 4.79 -4.54 21.39
C MET A 296 5.79 -4.67 20.24
N GLY A 297 5.32 -5.17 19.10
CA GLY A 297 6.02 -5.07 17.80
C GLY A 297 5.68 -3.74 17.13
N PRO A 298 6.44 -3.33 16.09
CA PRO A 298 6.48 -1.96 15.62
C PRO A 298 5.31 -1.65 14.68
N ALA A 299 4.37 -0.81 15.09
CA ALA A 299 3.30 -0.29 14.23
C ALA A 299 3.13 1.21 14.47
N LEU A 300 3.20 2.01 13.39
CA LEU A 300 2.96 3.47 13.26
C LEU A 300 2.58 4.19 14.56
N GLU A 301 3.58 4.39 15.41
CA GLU A 301 3.43 4.86 16.80
C GLU A 301 3.20 6.38 16.91
N ASP A 302 3.20 7.11 15.80
CA ASP A 302 3.19 8.58 15.81
C ASP A 302 1.77 9.18 15.87
N PHE A 303 0.72 8.36 15.77
CA PHE A 303 -0.69 8.77 15.79
C PHE A 303 -1.07 9.79 14.68
N SER A 304 -0.35 9.81 13.57
CA SER A 304 -0.57 10.72 12.42
C SER A 304 -1.97 10.63 11.79
N HIS A 305 -2.66 9.51 11.97
CA HIS A 305 -4.04 9.29 11.50
C HIS A 305 -5.11 10.01 12.33
N LEU A 306 -4.76 10.54 13.51
CA LEU A 306 -5.71 11.21 14.41
C LEU A 306 -5.71 12.73 14.22
N PRO A 307 -6.87 13.40 14.41
CA PRO A 307 -6.94 14.86 14.46
C PRO A 307 -5.94 15.45 15.47
N PRO A 308 -5.35 16.64 15.23
CA PRO A 308 -4.22 17.15 16.02
C PRO A 308 -4.45 17.18 17.54
N GLU A 309 -5.67 17.55 17.96
CA GLU A 309 -6.06 17.61 19.37
C GLU A 309 -6.14 16.23 20.02
N GLN A 310 -6.65 15.24 19.27
CA GLN A 310 -6.73 13.85 19.72
C GLN A 310 -5.34 13.19 19.70
N ARG A 311 -4.53 13.50 18.69
CA ARG A 311 -3.13 13.08 18.56
C ARG A 311 -2.30 13.54 19.75
N ARG A 312 -2.37 14.83 20.10
CA ARG A 312 -1.71 15.39 21.29
C ARG A 312 -2.13 14.67 22.57
N LYS A 313 -3.43 14.51 22.78
CA LYS A 313 -3.98 13.84 23.97
C LYS A 313 -3.51 12.39 24.08
N LYS A 314 -3.44 11.66 22.97
CA LYS A 314 -2.99 10.26 22.92
C LYS A 314 -1.48 10.14 23.16
N LEU A 315 -0.68 11.02 22.57
CA LEU A 315 0.77 11.08 22.81
C LEU A 315 1.09 11.40 24.27
N GLN A 316 0.41 12.38 24.88
CA GLN A 316 0.59 12.69 26.29
C GLN A 316 0.22 11.50 27.20
N GLN A 317 -0.93 10.85 26.93
CA GLN A 317 -1.33 9.65 27.68
C GLN A 317 -0.31 8.51 27.56
N ARG A 318 0.30 8.35 26.37
CA ARG A 318 1.35 7.34 26.14
C ARG A 318 2.63 7.66 26.89
N ILE A 319 3.04 8.93 26.95
CA ILE A 319 4.21 9.38 27.73
C ILE A 319 3.97 9.14 29.23
N ASP A 320 2.79 9.45 29.76
CA ASP A 320 2.45 9.23 31.16
C ASP A 320 2.47 7.73 31.53
N GLU A 321 2.01 6.86 30.62
CA GLU A 321 2.07 5.41 30.77
C GLU A 321 3.51 4.90 30.82
N LEU A 322 4.33 5.33 29.85
CA LEU A 322 5.73 4.91 29.75
C LEU A 322 6.55 5.41 30.93
N ASN A 323 6.31 6.63 31.42
CA ASN A 323 6.94 7.16 32.64
C ASN A 323 6.58 6.34 33.87
N ARG A 324 5.32 5.88 33.99
CA ARG A 324 4.91 5.01 35.10
C ARG A 324 5.60 3.66 35.06
N GLU A 325 5.77 3.07 33.88
CA GLU A 325 6.49 1.80 33.74
C GLU A 325 8.00 1.96 33.95
N LEU A 326 8.59 3.07 33.50
CA LEU A 326 9.98 3.43 33.76
C LEU A 326 10.25 3.54 35.27
N GLN A 327 9.32 4.13 36.02
CA GLN A 327 9.42 4.20 37.48
C GLN A 327 9.42 2.82 38.14
N LYS A 328 8.53 1.90 37.71
CA LYS A 328 8.50 0.53 38.25
C LYS A 328 9.81 -0.24 38.00
N GLU A 329 10.35 -0.16 36.79
CA GLU A 329 11.62 -0.81 36.47
C GLU A 329 12.79 -0.16 37.24
N SER A 330 12.74 1.15 37.47
CA SER A 330 13.71 1.85 38.34
C SER A 330 13.64 1.37 39.79
N ASP A 331 12.44 1.24 40.35
CA ASP A 331 12.24 0.74 41.72
C ASP A 331 12.69 -0.74 41.83
N GLN A 332 12.41 -1.55 40.81
CA GLN A 332 12.88 -2.93 40.72
C GLN A 332 14.41 -3.02 40.67
N LYS A 333 15.08 -2.14 39.91
CA LYS A 333 16.54 -2.05 39.88
C LYS A 333 17.11 -1.70 41.26
N GLU A 334 16.51 -0.75 41.95
CA GLU A 334 16.94 -0.36 43.29
C GLU A 334 16.78 -1.52 44.29
N ALA A 335 15.66 -2.23 44.24
CA ALA A 335 15.42 -3.42 45.07
C ALA A 335 16.45 -4.53 44.78
N LEU A 336 16.78 -4.78 43.50
CA LEU A 336 17.79 -5.75 43.10
C LEU A 336 19.19 -5.35 43.57
N ASN A 337 19.55 -4.07 43.52
CA ASN A 337 20.83 -3.59 44.05
C ASN A 337 20.92 -3.74 45.58
N LYS A 338 19.84 -3.41 46.32
CA LYS A 338 19.79 -3.64 47.77
C LYS A 338 19.94 -5.13 48.10
N MET A 339 19.33 -6.01 47.32
CA MET A 339 19.44 -7.45 47.49
C MET A 339 20.86 -7.95 47.20
N LYS A 340 21.51 -7.39 46.17
CA LYS A 340 22.91 -7.65 45.86
C LYS A 340 23.83 -7.24 47.01
N ASP A 341 23.63 -6.06 47.59
CA ASP A 341 24.41 -5.57 48.75
C ASP A 341 24.24 -6.49 49.97
N VAL A 342 23.04 -7.03 50.18
CA VAL A 342 22.77 -8.00 51.26
C VAL A 342 23.54 -9.31 51.02
N TYR A 343 23.57 -9.81 49.79
CA TYR A 343 24.34 -11.01 49.44
C TYR A 343 25.85 -10.79 49.53
N GLU A 344 26.35 -9.59 49.21
CA GLU A 344 27.78 -9.25 49.34
C GLU A 344 28.22 -9.22 50.81
N LYS A 345 27.35 -8.73 51.71
CA LYS A 345 27.65 -8.62 53.15
C LYS A 345 27.43 -9.93 53.92
N ASN A 346 26.49 -10.77 53.48
CA ASN A 346 26.15 -12.05 54.11
C ASN A 346 26.17 -13.21 53.09
N PRO A 347 27.33 -13.86 52.85
CA PRO A 347 27.48 -14.92 51.86
C PRO A 347 26.58 -16.14 52.05
N GLN A 348 26.02 -16.33 53.25
CA GLN A 348 25.06 -17.40 53.58
C GLN A 348 23.63 -17.15 53.04
N MET A 349 23.31 -15.92 52.63
CA MET A 349 21.96 -15.52 52.19
C MET A 349 21.76 -15.65 50.67
N GLY A 350 22.84 -15.78 49.90
CA GLY A 350 22.80 -15.94 48.45
C GLY A 350 24.09 -15.48 47.79
N ASP A 351 24.25 -15.82 46.51
CA ASP A 351 25.37 -15.37 45.68
C ASP A 351 25.02 -14.04 44.97
N PRO A 352 25.77 -12.94 45.18
CA PRO A 352 25.57 -11.67 44.46
C PRO A 352 25.56 -11.82 42.93
N GLY A 353 26.38 -12.74 42.40
CA GLY A 353 26.49 -13.01 40.97
C GLY A 353 25.20 -13.54 40.35
N SER A 354 24.36 -14.22 41.14
CA SER A 354 23.08 -14.76 40.69
C SER A 354 22.06 -13.69 40.29
N LEU A 355 22.19 -12.46 40.80
CA LEU A 355 21.31 -11.34 40.50
C LEU A 355 21.74 -10.55 39.24
N GLN A 356 22.97 -10.76 38.77
CA GLN A 356 23.57 -10.06 37.63
C GLN A 356 22.71 -10.14 36.34
N PRO A 357 22.16 -11.31 35.95
CA PRO A 357 21.32 -11.41 34.75
C PRO A 357 20.04 -10.58 34.85
N LYS A 358 19.41 -10.55 36.03
CA LYS A 358 18.17 -9.80 36.25
C LYS A 358 18.41 -8.29 36.30
N LEU A 359 19.52 -7.87 36.91
CA LEU A 359 19.97 -6.46 36.87
C LEU A 359 20.24 -5.98 35.44
N ALA A 360 20.92 -6.80 34.62
CA ALA A 360 21.20 -6.47 33.22
C ALA A 360 19.90 -6.39 32.39
N GLU A 361 18.95 -7.29 32.60
CA GLU A 361 17.64 -7.27 31.96
C GLU A 361 16.85 -6.00 32.31
N THR A 362 16.72 -5.68 33.61
CA THR A 362 16.04 -4.47 34.08
C THR A 362 16.71 -3.20 33.56
N MET A 363 18.03 -3.15 33.47
CA MET A 363 18.73 -1.98 32.92
C MET A 363 18.46 -1.78 31.42
N ASN A 364 18.43 -2.87 30.64
CA ASN A 364 18.04 -2.81 29.22
C ASN A 364 16.58 -2.38 29.03
N ASN A 365 15.67 -2.77 29.94
CA ASN A 365 14.27 -2.34 29.90
C ASN A 365 14.14 -0.83 30.17
N ILE A 366 14.87 -0.32 31.18
CA ILE A 366 14.94 1.12 31.49
C ILE A 366 15.41 1.93 30.28
N ASP A 367 16.48 1.50 29.61
CA ASP A 367 17.02 2.22 28.45
C ASP A 367 16.04 2.22 27.27
N ARG A 368 15.32 1.12 27.05
CA ARG A 368 14.25 1.06 26.03
C ARG A 368 13.11 2.02 26.33
N LEU A 369 12.62 2.02 27.58
CA LEU A 369 11.51 2.87 28.00
C LEU A 369 11.88 4.37 27.85
N ARG A 370 13.11 4.75 28.22
CA ARG A 370 13.62 6.12 28.02
C ARG A 370 13.65 6.53 26.54
N MET A 371 14.07 5.62 25.67
CA MET A 371 14.11 5.88 24.22
C MET A 371 12.70 6.03 23.63
N GLU A 372 11.74 5.22 24.06
CA GLU A 372 10.34 5.34 23.64
C GLU A 372 9.70 6.64 24.16
N ILE A 373 9.96 7.04 25.40
CA ILE A 373 9.50 8.33 25.94
C ILE A 373 10.01 9.49 25.08
N HIS A 374 11.32 9.55 24.83
CA HIS A 374 11.93 10.59 24.01
C HIS A 374 11.35 10.64 22.59
N LYS A 375 11.05 9.48 22.00
CA LYS A 375 10.40 9.38 20.68
C LYS A 375 8.99 9.98 20.69
N ASN A 376 8.20 9.69 21.72
CA ASN A 376 6.84 10.22 21.87
C ASN A 376 6.84 11.73 22.19
N GLU A 377 7.82 12.20 22.99
CA GLU A 377 8.01 13.63 23.27
C GLU A 377 8.35 14.42 22.00
N ALA A 378 9.17 13.85 21.10
CA ALA A 378 9.48 14.46 19.81
C ALA A 378 8.20 14.64 18.94
N TRP A 379 7.36 13.61 18.83
CA TRP A 379 6.08 13.71 18.11
C TRP A 379 5.11 14.68 18.77
N LEU A 380 5.07 14.74 20.10
CA LEU A 380 4.24 15.70 20.83
C LEU A 380 4.68 17.13 20.50
N SER A 381 5.99 17.39 20.51
CA SER A 381 6.57 18.70 20.16
C SER A 381 6.30 19.09 18.70
N GLU A 382 6.24 18.14 17.76
CA GLU A 382 5.87 18.41 16.36
C GLU A 382 4.42 18.85 16.21
N VAL A 383 3.51 18.29 17.02
CA VAL A 383 2.09 18.66 17.05
C VAL A 383 1.89 20.03 17.71
N GLU A 384 2.60 20.29 18.81
CA GLU A 384 2.50 21.56 19.55
C GLU A 384 3.19 22.73 18.83
N GLY A 385 4.34 22.49 18.18
CA GLY A 385 5.12 23.49 17.45
C GLY A 385 4.39 24.13 16.25
N LYS A 386 3.31 23.51 15.76
CA LYS A 386 2.45 24.07 14.69
C LYS A 386 1.23 24.85 15.21
N THR A 387 0.96 24.80 16.52
CA THR A 387 -0.15 25.56 17.15
C THR A 387 0.27 26.95 17.67
N GLY A 388 1.57 27.20 17.83
CA GLY A 388 2.11 28.50 18.23
C GLY A 388 2.64 29.30 17.04
N GLY A 389 1.76 29.98 16.29
CA GLY A 389 2.19 30.71 15.10
C GLY A 389 1.20 31.69 14.51
N ARG A 390 0.41 32.39 15.34
CA ARG A 390 -0.34 33.58 14.92
C ARG A 390 -0.26 34.67 15.98
N GLY A 391 0.87 35.36 15.95
CA GLY A 391 1.08 36.64 16.61
C GLY A 391 2.18 37.38 15.88
N ASP A 392 1.88 37.89 14.69
CA ASP A 392 2.06 39.31 14.32
C ASP A 392 2.23 39.49 12.80
N ARG A 393 1.45 40.40 12.21
CA ARG A 393 1.56 40.84 10.82
C ARG A 393 2.25 42.20 10.79
N ARG A 394 3.51 42.18 10.36
CA ARG A 394 4.22 43.19 9.53
C ARG A 394 4.44 44.60 10.11
N HIS A 395 5.72 44.99 10.24
CA HIS A 395 6.23 46.16 9.49
C HIS A 395 7.73 46.10 9.17
N SER A 396 8.06 46.85 8.13
CA SER A 396 9.33 47.00 7.41
C SER A 396 10.34 47.92 8.13
N SER A 397 11.58 47.90 7.59
CA SER A 397 12.72 48.86 7.67
C SER A 397 13.64 48.90 8.90
N ASP A 398 14.90 48.57 8.61
CA ASP A 398 16.15 49.30 8.91
C ASP A 398 16.64 49.60 10.36
N ILE A 399 17.90 49.19 10.58
CA ILE A 399 19.03 49.93 11.20
C ILE A 399 19.11 50.08 12.76
N ASN A 400 20.21 49.50 13.29
CA ASN A 400 21.07 49.86 14.44
C ASN A 400 20.65 49.77 15.94
N HIS A 401 21.51 49.05 16.68
CA HIS A 401 22.14 49.31 18.00
C HIS A 401 21.37 49.34 19.36
N LEU A 402 21.92 48.55 20.30
CA LEU A 402 22.27 48.84 21.72
C LEU A 402 21.18 48.77 22.85
N VAL A 403 21.32 47.74 23.71
CA VAL A 403 21.46 47.79 25.20
C VAL A 403 20.26 48.08 26.15
N THR A 404 20.12 47.14 27.11
CA THR A 404 19.71 47.19 28.54
C THR A 404 18.27 47.35 29.05
N GLN A 405 17.96 46.41 29.96
CA GLN A 405 17.41 46.52 31.34
C GLN A 405 15.91 46.79 31.61
N GLY A 406 15.40 45.99 32.55
CA GLY A 406 14.40 46.36 33.58
C GLY A 406 13.08 45.61 33.44
N ARG A 407 12.74 44.64 34.32
CA ARG A 407 11.96 44.81 35.58
C ARG A 407 10.54 45.34 35.29
N GLU A 408 9.43 44.68 35.60
CA GLU A 408 8.95 44.25 36.93
C GLU A 408 7.70 43.34 36.78
N SER A 409 7.56 42.34 37.67
CA SER A 409 6.24 41.80 38.09
C SER A 409 5.67 42.71 39.20
N PRO A 410 4.36 42.65 39.57
CA PRO A 410 3.93 41.63 40.55
C PRO A 410 2.41 41.23 40.55
N GLU A 411 2.15 40.08 41.20
CA GLU A 411 0.99 39.68 42.06
C GLU A 411 -0.47 39.91 41.56
N GLY A 412 -1.50 39.10 41.82
CA GLY A 412 -1.86 38.00 42.72
C GLY A 412 -3.40 37.83 42.53
N SER A 413 -4.05 36.68 42.70
CA SER A 413 -4.62 36.19 43.98
C SER A 413 -5.99 35.49 43.71
N TYR A 414 -6.30 34.44 44.50
CA TYR A 414 -7.62 33.95 44.98
C TYR A 414 -8.71 33.50 43.95
N THR A 415 -9.56 32.46 44.09
CA THR A 415 -9.94 31.45 45.13
C THR A 415 -10.98 30.44 44.61
N ASP A 416 -11.09 29.28 45.30
CA ASP A 416 -12.29 28.47 45.69
C ASP A 416 -13.27 27.95 44.59
N ASP A 417 -13.34 26.64 44.32
CA ASP A 417 -14.06 25.51 45.00
C ASP A 417 -15.56 25.38 44.63
N ALA A 418 -15.94 24.21 44.09
CA ALA A 418 -17.17 23.46 44.41
C ALA A 418 -17.31 22.19 43.55
N ASN A 419 -17.32 21.05 44.24
CA ASN A 419 -17.76 19.71 43.81
C ASN A 419 -19.15 19.68 43.13
N GLN A 420 -19.32 18.79 42.15
CA GLN A 420 -20.52 17.92 42.08
C GLN A 420 -20.28 16.63 41.29
N GLU A 421 -20.42 15.51 42.00
CA GLU A 421 -20.48 14.14 41.47
C GLU A 421 -21.72 13.93 40.59
N VAL A 422 -21.55 13.33 39.41
CA VAL A 422 -22.58 12.45 38.79
C VAL A 422 -21.90 11.23 38.18
N ARG A 423 -22.11 10.08 38.83
CA ARG A 423 -21.80 8.73 38.32
C ARG A 423 -22.77 8.35 37.19
N GLY A 424 -22.22 7.88 36.07
CA GLY A 424 -22.92 7.14 35.00
C GLY A 424 -22.10 5.88 34.59
N PRO A 425 -22.73 4.82 34.04
CA PRO A 425 -22.21 3.44 34.10
C PRO A 425 -21.13 3.12 33.04
N PRO A 426 -20.32 2.04 33.22
CA PRO A 426 -19.24 1.70 32.30
C PRO A 426 -19.78 1.05 31.01
N GLN A 427 -19.57 1.70 29.87
CA GLN A 427 -19.76 1.08 28.55
C GLN A 427 -18.52 0.27 28.17
N GLN A 428 -18.78 -0.99 27.81
CA GLN A 428 -17.83 -1.96 27.31
C GLN A 428 -17.21 -1.45 25.99
N HIS A 429 -15.91 -1.20 25.98
CA HIS A 429 -15.17 -1.03 24.74
C HIS A 429 -15.00 -2.39 24.07
N GLY A 430 -15.73 -2.57 22.95
CA GLY A 430 -15.48 -3.64 22.01
C GLY A 430 -14.07 -3.51 21.46
N HIS A 431 -13.28 -4.58 21.65
CA HIS A 431 -11.95 -4.74 21.10
C HIS A 431 -11.98 -4.57 19.57
N HIS A 432 -11.44 -3.45 19.08
CA HIS A 432 -11.02 -3.32 17.70
C HIS A 432 -9.70 -4.11 17.57
N ASN A 433 -9.70 -5.15 16.73
CA ASN A 433 -8.59 -6.06 16.58
C ASN A 433 -7.43 -5.39 15.82
N GLU A 434 -6.37 -4.99 16.53
CA GLU A 434 -5.08 -4.45 16.05
C GLU A 434 -4.21 -5.46 15.27
N PHE A 435 -4.79 -6.45 14.59
CA PHE A 435 -4.01 -7.52 13.92
C PHE A 435 -4.19 -7.55 12.39
N ASP A 436 -4.77 -6.50 11.80
CA ASP A 436 -5.13 -6.46 10.37
C ASP A 436 -4.35 -5.43 9.52
N ASP A 437 -3.48 -4.60 10.11
CA ASP A 437 -2.93 -3.41 9.41
C ASP A 437 -1.52 -3.56 8.79
N GLU A 438 -1.01 -4.79 8.58
CA GLU A 438 0.31 -4.98 7.95
C GLU A 438 0.25 -5.38 6.46
N PHE A 439 -0.94 -5.42 5.84
CA PHE A 439 -1.07 -5.77 4.41
C PHE A 439 -2.23 -5.07 3.68
N GLU A 440 -2.64 -3.89 4.13
CA GLU A 440 -3.55 -3.01 3.39
C GLU A 440 -2.78 -1.77 2.92
N ASP A 441 -1.98 -1.93 1.85
CA ASP A 441 -1.59 -0.80 1.00
C ASP A 441 -2.26 -0.96 -0.37
N ASP A 442 -2.97 0.10 -0.75
CA ASP A 442 -3.44 0.51 -2.09
C ASP A 442 -4.61 -0.25 -2.76
N ASP A 443 -5.76 -0.37 -2.08
CA ASP A 443 -7.04 -0.27 -2.80
C ASP A 443 -7.83 0.91 -2.21
N PRO A 444 -8.11 1.98 -3.00
CA PRO A 444 -8.83 3.15 -2.50
C PRO A 444 -10.22 2.73 -2.00
N LEU A 445 -10.54 3.00 -0.73
CA LEU A 445 -11.86 2.75 -0.13
C LEU A 445 -13.00 3.20 -1.08
N PRO A 446 -14.07 2.41 -1.26
CA PRO A 446 -15.16 2.76 -2.18
C PRO A 446 -15.88 4.02 -1.71
N ALA A 447 -16.25 4.89 -2.64
CA ALA A 447 -17.05 6.07 -2.33
C ALA A 447 -18.46 5.67 -1.90
N ILE A 448 -18.94 6.23 -0.80
CA ILE A 448 -20.28 6.01 -0.23
C ILE A 448 -21.30 7.07 -0.70
N GLY A 449 -20.82 8.11 -1.38
CA GLY A 449 -21.63 9.18 -1.94
C GLY A 449 -20.76 10.25 -2.61
N HIS A 450 -21.37 11.39 -2.90
CA HIS A 450 -20.69 12.58 -3.38
C HIS A 450 -21.14 13.80 -2.60
N CYS A 451 -20.27 14.80 -2.50
CA CYS A 451 -20.62 16.09 -1.92
C CYS A 451 -20.23 17.24 -2.84
N LYS A 452 -20.88 18.37 -2.65
CA LYS A 452 -20.53 19.63 -3.29
C LYS A 452 -20.11 20.64 -2.22
N ALA A 453 -18.92 21.22 -2.37
CA ALA A 453 -18.46 22.28 -1.48
C ALA A 453 -19.39 23.50 -1.59
N ILE A 454 -19.98 23.93 -0.47
CA ILE A 454 -20.81 25.14 -0.40
C ILE A 454 -20.00 26.37 0.03
N TYR A 455 -18.81 26.16 0.58
CA TYR A 455 -17.84 27.20 0.94
C TYR A 455 -16.42 26.75 0.56
N PRO A 456 -15.51 27.69 0.26
CA PRO A 456 -14.12 27.34 0.05
C PRO A 456 -13.45 26.96 1.38
N PHE A 457 -12.49 26.04 1.31
CA PHE A 457 -11.66 25.62 2.44
C PHE A 457 -10.23 25.42 1.96
N ASP A 458 -9.30 26.19 2.52
CA ASP A 458 -7.93 26.28 1.99
C ASP A 458 -7.01 25.12 2.43
N GLY A 459 -7.44 24.25 3.36
CA GLY A 459 -6.69 23.04 3.75
C GLY A 459 -5.23 23.29 4.16
N HIS A 460 -5.01 23.81 5.36
CA HIS A 460 -3.66 24.21 5.81
C HIS A 460 -2.90 23.15 6.62
N ASN A 461 -3.56 22.03 6.96
CA ASN A 461 -3.02 21.01 7.84
C ASN A 461 -2.82 19.68 7.10
N GLU A 462 -1.80 18.93 7.50
CA GLU A 462 -1.54 17.58 6.99
C GLU A 462 -2.76 16.67 7.25
N GLY A 463 -3.25 16.00 6.21
CA GLY A 463 -4.48 15.20 6.24
C GLY A 463 -5.78 15.97 5.90
N THR A 464 -5.75 17.29 5.70
CA THR A 464 -6.92 18.07 5.24
C THR A 464 -6.91 18.25 3.73
N LEU A 465 -8.10 18.27 3.12
CA LEU A 465 -8.26 18.43 1.67
C LEU A 465 -8.74 19.84 1.35
N ALA A 466 -7.93 20.64 0.67
CA ALA A 466 -8.36 21.95 0.20
C ALA A 466 -9.44 21.83 -0.88
N MET A 467 -10.48 22.66 -0.82
CA MET A 467 -11.60 22.65 -1.77
C MET A 467 -12.09 24.07 -2.09
N LYS A 468 -12.59 24.27 -3.31
CA LYS A 468 -13.21 25.53 -3.74
C LYS A 468 -14.73 25.43 -3.66
N GLU A 469 -15.39 26.56 -3.45
CA GLU A 469 -16.86 26.62 -3.55
C GLU A 469 -17.34 26.07 -4.90
N GLY A 470 -18.32 25.18 -4.85
CA GLY A 470 -18.90 24.50 -6.00
C GLY A 470 -18.17 23.22 -6.45
N GLU A 471 -17.02 22.88 -5.86
CA GLU A 471 -16.25 21.68 -6.19
C GLU A 471 -16.97 20.39 -5.76
N VAL A 472 -16.94 19.36 -6.62
CA VAL A 472 -17.57 18.06 -6.34
C VAL A 472 -16.51 17.05 -5.91
N LEU A 473 -16.74 16.40 -4.77
CA LEU A 473 -15.86 15.40 -4.17
C LEU A 473 -16.62 14.10 -3.91
N TYR A 474 -15.91 12.99 -3.84
CA TYR A 474 -16.46 11.69 -3.47
C TYR A 474 -16.32 11.46 -1.98
N ILE A 475 -17.41 11.12 -1.29
CA ILE A 475 -17.39 10.86 0.15
C ILE A 475 -16.85 9.45 0.37
N ILE A 476 -15.85 9.33 1.23
CA ILE A 476 -15.25 8.05 1.64
C ILE A 476 -15.78 7.63 3.01
N GLU A 477 -15.84 8.57 3.95
CA GLU A 477 -16.38 8.35 5.29
C GLU A 477 -17.28 9.52 5.71
N GLU A 478 -18.43 9.20 6.31
CA GLU A 478 -19.36 10.17 6.89
C GLU A 478 -18.85 10.74 8.21
N ASP A 479 -19.32 11.95 8.53
CA ASP A 479 -19.13 12.58 9.83
C ASP A 479 -19.79 11.75 10.94
N LYS A 480 -19.02 11.40 11.98
CA LYS A 480 -19.49 10.63 13.13
C LYS A 480 -19.89 11.52 14.31
N GLY A 481 -20.03 12.82 14.07
CA GLY A 481 -20.39 13.85 15.05
C GLY A 481 -19.22 14.74 15.48
N ASP A 482 -18.06 14.64 14.81
CA ASP A 482 -16.87 15.46 15.06
C ASP A 482 -16.72 16.62 14.05
N GLY A 483 -17.62 16.72 13.07
CA GLY A 483 -17.72 17.84 12.13
C GLY A 483 -16.77 17.73 10.95
N TRP A 484 -16.17 16.57 10.71
CA TRP A 484 -15.23 16.32 9.62
C TRP A 484 -15.68 15.15 8.75
N THR A 485 -15.59 15.32 7.44
CA THR A 485 -15.93 14.30 6.44
C THR A 485 -14.70 13.96 5.63
N ARG A 486 -14.43 12.67 5.42
CA ARG A 486 -13.32 12.22 4.57
C ARG A 486 -13.78 12.17 3.12
N ALA A 487 -13.11 12.91 2.25
CA ALA A 487 -13.47 13.04 0.85
C ALA A 487 -12.28 12.79 -0.07
N ARG A 488 -12.57 12.39 -1.32
CA ARG A 488 -11.61 12.07 -2.38
C ARG A 488 -11.93 12.85 -3.65
N ARG A 489 -10.90 13.38 -4.30
CA ARG A 489 -10.97 13.97 -5.64
C ARG A 489 -10.83 12.94 -6.75
N GLN A 490 -11.23 13.29 -7.97
CA GLN A 490 -11.09 12.41 -9.13
C GLN A 490 -9.63 12.05 -9.47
N ASN A 491 -8.67 12.88 -9.08
CA ASN A 491 -7.23 12.63 -9.26
C ASN A 491 -6.63 11.70 -8.19
N GLY A 492 -7.44 11.20 -7.23
CA GLY A 492 -7.01 10.32 -6.15
C GLY A 492 -6.56 11.02 -4.87
N GLU A 493 -6.53 12.36 -4.84
CA GLU A 493 -6.18 13.13 -3.63
C GLU A 493 -7.29 12.98 -2.57
N GLU A 494 -6.91 12.57 -1.36
CA GLU A 494 -7.81 12.34 -0.23
C GLU A 494 -7.47 13.22 0.96
N GLY A 495 -8.50 13.59 1.72
CA GLY A 495 -8.32 14.22 3.02
C GLY A 495 -9.64 14.61 3.67
N TYR A 496 -9.54 15.26 4.81
CA TYR A 496 -10.70 15.72 5.58
C TYR A 496 -11.13 17.14 5.19
N VAL A 497 -12.44 17.32 5.05
CA VAL A 497 -13.11 18.60 4.83
C VAL A 497 -14.12 18.85 5.96
N PRO A 498 -14.39 20.11 6.36
CA PRO A 498 -15.43 20.40 7.33
C PRO A 498 -16.80 19.99 6.79
N THR A 499 -17.55 19.21 7.56
CA THR A 499 -18.88 18.71 7.16
C THR A 499 -19.87 19.84 6.94
N SER A 500 -19.75 20.92 7.72
CA SER A 500 -20.57 22.13 7.56
C SER A 500 -20.26 22.95 6.31
N TYR A 501 -19.22 22.59 5.55
CA TYR A 501 -18.78 23.31 4.34
C TYR A 501 -19.13 22.54 3.06
N ILE A 502 -19.82 21.41 3.18
CA ILE A 502 -20.20 20.55 2.06
C ILE A 502 -21.69 20.21 2.13
N ASP A 503 -22.31 20.09 0.96
CA ASP A 503 -23.66 19.54 0.79
C ASP A 503 -23.53 18.07 0.35
N VAL A 504 -24.08 17.15 1.15
CA VAL A 504 -23.79 15.70 1.08
C VAL A 504 -24.95 14.95 0.42
N THR A 505 -24.63 14.14 -0.60
CA THR A 505 -25.56 13.21 -1.25
C THR A 505 -25.03 11.78 -1.16
N LEU A 506 -25.66 10.96 -0.32
CA LEU A 506 -25.28 9.56 -0.11
C LEU A 506 -26.03 8.63 -1.06
N GLU A 507 -25.33 7.66 -1.64
CA GLU A 507 -25.94 6.64 -2.50
C GLU A 507 -26.44 5.47 -1.65
N LYS A 508 -27.77 5.39 -1.42
CA LYS A 508 -28.37 4.25 -0.73
C LYS A 508 -28.27 2.99 -1.59
N ASN A 509 -27.34 2.10 -1.22
CA ASN A 509 -27.26 0.75 -1.80
C ASN A 509 -28.58 0.00 -1.53
N SER A 510 -29.34 -0.24 -2.59
CA SER A 510 -30.63 -0.94 -2.61
C SER A 510 -30.44 -2.46 -2.39
N LYS A 511 -30.19 -2.86 -1.14
CA LYS A 511 -30.24 -4.27 -0.70
C LYS A 511 -31.49 -4.66 0.09
N ALA A 512 -32.56 -3.86 0.06
CA ALA A 512 -33.75 -4.08 0.90
C ALA A 512 -35.07 -4.40 0.15
N VAL A 513 -35.08 -4.66 -1.17
CA VAL A 513 -36.34 -4.86 -1.93
C VAL A 513 -36.53 -6.29 -2.49
N LEU A 514 -35.55 -7.19 -2.40
CA LEU A 514 -35.69 -8.56 -2.93
C LEU A 514 -36.26 -9.61 -1.96
N HIS A 515 -36.73 -9.24 -0.77
CA HIS A 515 -37.27 -10.19 0.22
C HIS A 515 -38.78 -10.05 0.51
N LYS A 516 -39.55 -9.43 -0.40
CA LYS A 516 -41.01 -9.29 -0.28
C LYS A 516 -41.83 -9.83 -1.46
N LEU A 517 -41.25 -10.70 -2.28
CA LEU A 517 -41.98 -11.48 -3.30
C LEU A 517 -41.55 -12.94 -3.28
N SER A 518 -41.78 -13.60 -2.14
CA SER A 518 -41.89 -15.05 -2.04
C SER A 518 -42.44 -15.39 -0.66
N PHE A 519 -43.76 -15.26 -0.53
CA PHE A 519 -44.69 -16.18 0.13
C PHE A 519 -46.11 -15.82 -0.32
#